data_AF-A0A7V2JG19-F1
#
_entry.id   AF-A0A7V2JG19-F1
#
_cell.length_a   1.000
_cell.length_b   1.000
_cell.length_c   1.000
_cell.angle_alpha   90.00
_cell.angle_beta   90.00
_cell.angle_gamma   90.00
#
_symmetry.space_group_name_H-M   'P 1'
#
loop_
_entity.id
_entity.type
_entity.pdbx_description
1 polymer ?
#
loop_
_entity_poly.entity_id
_entity_poly.type
_entity_poly.pdbx_seq_one_letter_code
_entity_poly.pdbx_strand_id
1 'polypeptide(L)'
;MPKYVKFNEPYNRSEFLEFLSREFLTDSFRSNIEEISLKSNGRIKKAFELGEDSVLGITVFEFEHNSEKDPRVSLSREAFRIMADYGIRDSLAIFKSSNSENYRFSYMSIELTKENGKIKNKYSNPKRYSFYLGPDAKIHTPEKFLSKRV
;
A
#
# COMPACT_ATOMS: atom_id res chain seq x y z
N MET A 1 5.12 -7.63 19.09
CA MET A 1 4.14 -6.69 18.52
C MET A 1 4.90 -5.45 18.09
N PRO A 2 4.51 -4.82 16.97
CA PRO A 2 5.04 -3.51 16.60
C PRO A 2 4.84 -2.52 17.75
N LYS A 3 5.83 -1.66 18.03
CA LYS A 3 5.75 -0.71 19.14
C LYS A 3 5.11 0.60 18.73
N TYR A 4 5.20 0.95 17.45
CA TYR A 4 4.81 2.27 16.93
C TYR A 4 3.45 2.30 16.23
N VAL A 5 2.84 1.14 15.98
CA VAL A 5 1.51 1.05 15.38
C VAL A 5 0.71 -0.07 16.02
N LYS A 6 -0.59 0.17 16.23
CA LYS A 6 -1.54 -0.86 16.66
C LYS A 6 -2.46 -1.19 15.51
N PHE A 7 -2.36 -2.42 15.00
CA PHE A 7 -3.11 -2.83 13.81
C PHE A 7 -4.62 -3.02 14.03
N ASN A 8 -5.10 -2.93 15.27
CA ASN A 8 -6.51 -2.91 15.64
C ASN A 8 -7.03 -1.49 15.92
N GLU A 9 -6.26 -0.44 15.65
CA GLU A 9 -6.70 0.95 15.76
C GLU A 9 -6.89 1.55 14.37
N PRO A 10 -7.65 2.66 14.23
CA PRO A 10 -7.78 3.36 12.95
C PRO A 10 -6.42 3.81 12.40
N TYR A 11 -6.32 3.91 11.08
CA TYR A 11 -5.08 4.32 10.43
C TYR A 11 -4.64 5.73 10.84
N ASN A 12 -3.43 5.85 11.40
CA ASN A 12 -2.73 7.10 11.64
C ASN A 12 -1.45 7.15 10.80
N ARG A 13 -1.36 8.13 9.89
CA ARG A 13 -0.22 8.26 8.96
C ARG A 13 1.12 8.40 9.69
N SER A 14 1.18 9.24 10.72
CA SER A 14 2.43 9.52 11.46
C SER A 14 2.94 8.27 12.18
N GLU A 15 2.04 7.56 12.87
CA GLU A 15 2.38 6.29 13.55
C GLU A 15 2.82 5.22 12.55
N PHE A 16 2.14 5.14 11.39
CA PHE A 16 2.47 4.17 10.36
C PHE A 16 3.84 4.45 9.74
N LEU A 17 4.22 5.71 9.54
CA LEU A 17 5.54 6.10 9.06
C LEU A 17 6.66 5.78 10.07
N GLU A 18 6.41 5.96 11.37
CA GLU A 18 7.34 5.55 12.42
C GLU A 18 7.51 4.03 12.44
N PHE A 19 6.42 3.26 12.29
CA PHE A 19 6.49 1.80 12.13
C PHE A 19 7.31 1.38 10.90
N LEU A 20 7.03 1.99 9.74
CA LEU A 20 7.76 1.67 8.50
C LEU A 20 9.25 1.95 8.64
N SER A 21 9.63 3.11 9.16
CA SER A 21 11.03 3.52 9.29
C SER A 21 11.81 2.77 10.36
N ARG A 22 11.19 2.43 11.50
CA ARG A 22 11.92 1.88 12.66
C ARG A 22 11.84 0.37 12.81
N GLU A 23 10.77 -0.25 12.31
CA GLU A 23 10.48 -1.66 12.62
C GLU A 23 10.30 -2.55 11.40
N PHE A 24 9.80 -1.99 10.30
CA PHE A 24 9.45 -2.80 9.13
C PHE A 24 10.51 -2.72 8.03
N LEU A 25 10.77 -1.53 7.48
CA LEU A 25 11.68 -1.31 6.35
C LEU A 25 13.15 -1.17 6.80
N THR A 26 14.04 -0.97 5.84
CA THR A 26 15.47 -0.78 6.09
C THR A 26 15.75 0.65 6.57
N ASP A 27 16.96 0.88 7.08
CA ASP A 27 17.41 2.23 7.47
C ASP A 27 17.54 3.18 6.26
N SER A 28 17.36 2.69 5.03
CA SER A 28 17.37 3.51 3.81
C SER A 28 16.02 4.17 3.52
N PHE A 29 14.94 3.78 4.20
CA PHE A 29 13.63 4.40 4.02
C PHE A 29 13.67 5.89 4.36
N ARG A 30 13.16 6.72 3.44
CA ARG A 30 13.02 8.18 3.63
C ARG A 30 11.58 8.56 3.36
N SER A 31 10.94 9.18 4.36
CA SER A 31 9.60 9.73 4.19
C SER A 31 9.66 11.01 3.35
N ASN A 32 8.85 11.07 2.31
CA ASN A 32 8.59 12.28 1.53
C ASN A 32 7.11 12.25 1.15
N ILE A 33 6.32 13.17 1.72
CA ILE A 33 4.87 13.16 1.54
C ILE A 33 4.52 14.08 0.38
N GLU A 34 4.14 13.50 -0.74
CA GLU A 34 3.74 14.23 -1.94
C GLU A 34 2.36 13.78 -2.42
N GLU A 35 1.49 14.73 -2.74
CA GLU A 35 0.17 14.43 -3.32
C GLU A 35 0.31 14.12 -4.82
N ILE A 36 -0.27 12.99 -5.22
CA ILE A 36 -0.25 12.51 -6.60
C ILE A 36 -1.46 13.05 -7.34
N SER A 37 -1.20 13.73 -8.45
CA SER A 37 -2.25 14.22 -9.35
C SER A 37 -2.95 13.05 -10.04
N LEU A 38 -4.23 12.86 -9.73
CA LEU A 38 -5.06 11.83 -10.34
C LEU A 38 -5.58 12.29 -11.70
N LYS A 39 -5.22 11.56 -12.76
CA LYS A 39 -5.61 11.88 -14.15
C LYS A 39 -7.10 11.69 -14.47
N SER A 40 -7.87 11.02 -13.60
CA SER A 40 -9.27 10.69 -13.87
C SER A 40 -10.09 10.56 -12.58
N ASN A 41 -11.40 10.79 -12.67
CA ASN A 41 -12.36 10.56 -11.59
C ASN A 41 -12.62 9.07 -11.33
N GLY A 42 -11.61 8.37 -10.82
CA GLY A 42 -11.68 6.95 -10.48
C GLY A 42 -12.26 6.68 -9.10
N ARG A 43 -11.99 5.47 -8.58
CA ARG A 43 -12.40 5.07 -7.22
C ARG A 43 -11.49 5.65 -6.15
N ILE A 44 -10.20 5.81 -6.47
CA ILE A 44 -9.24 6.51 -5.63
C ILE A 44 -9.55 8.00 -5.78
N LYS A 45 -9.73 8.68 -4.65
CA LYS A 45 -10.09 10.10 -4.56
C LYS A 45 -8.90 10.97 -4.22
N LYS A 46 -7.96 10.42 -3.44
CA LYS A 46 -6.66 11.03 -3.16
C LYS A 46 -5.59 9.97 -3.15
N ALA A 47 -4.40 10.34 -3.59
CA ALA A 47 -3.23 9.49 -3.59
C ALA A 47 -2.05 10.30 -3.06
N PHE A 48 -1.25 9.69 -2.19
CA PHE A 48 -0.03 10.30 -1.68
C PHE A 48 1.10 9.29 -1.81
N GLU A 49 2.24 9.74 -2.33
CA GLU A 49 3.51 9.10 -2.07
C GLU A 49 3.93 9.48 -0.66
N LEU A 50 4.31 8.51 0.16
CA LEU A 50 4.72 8.73 1.54
C LEU A 50 6.23 8.65 1.73
N GLY A 51 6.96 8.08 0.77
CA GLY A 51 8.39 7.87 0.83
C GLY A 51 8.84 6.61 0.10
N GLU A 52 10.15 6.38 0.12
CA GLU A 52 10.81 5.29 -0.61
C GLU A 52 11.89 4.62 0.25
N ASP A 53 12.01 3.30 0.15
CA ASP A 53 13.18 2.52 0.57
C ASP A 53 14.02 2.20 -0.66
N SER A 54 15.15 2.89 -0.80
CA SER A 54 16.02 2.81 -1.99
C SER A 54 16.79 1.49 -2.10
N VAL A 55 17.06 0.81 -0.98
CA VAL A 55 17.73 -0.50 -0.98
C VAL A 55 16.80 -1.58 -1.51
N LEU A 56 15.52 -1.52 -1.15
CA LEU A 56 14.50 -2.47 -1.59
C LEU A 56 13.84 -2.04 -2.91
N GLY A 57 13.98 -0.78 -3.32
CA GLY A 57 13.27 -0.22 -4.47
C GLY A 57 11.76 -0.19 -4.26
N ILE A 58 11.31 0.04 -3.02
CA ILE A 58 9.88 0.03 -2.64
C ILE A 58 9.42 1.46 -2.38
N THR A 59 8.39 1.89 -3.12
CA THR A 59 7.68 3.15 -2.85
C THR A 59 6.46 2.90 -1.97
N VAL A 60 6.21 3.75 -0.98
CA VAL A 60 5.05 3.65 -0.09
C VAL A 60 3.96 4.61 -0.55
N PHE A 61 2.75 4.10 -0.78
CA PHE A 61 1.59 4.90 -1.16
C PHE A 61 0.48 4.89 -0.11
N GLU A 62 -0.24 5.99 0.00
CA GLU A 62 -1.55 6.08 0.65
C GLU A 62 -2.63 6.43 -0.37
N PHE A 63 -3.70 5.64 -0.40
CA PHE A 63 -4.87 5.85 -1.25
C PHE A 63 -6.13 6.02 -0.41
N GLU A 64 -6.86 7.10 -0.66
CA GLU A 64 -8.17 7.38 -0.05
C GLU A 64 -9.29 7.05 -1.05
N HIS A 65 -10.32 6.34 -0.61
CA HIS A 65 -11.48 5.99 -1.45
C HIS A 65 -12.81 6.02 -0.69
N ASN A 66 -13.93 6.20 -1.40
CA ASN A 66 -15.26 6.33 -0.78
C ASN A 66 -16.13 5.09 -1.01
N SER A 67 -15.51 3.91 -1.07
CA SER A 67 -16.22 2.70 -1.46
C SER A 67 -16.77 1.95 -0.24
N GLU A 68 -18.06 1.68 -0.25
CA GLU A 68 -18.76 0.99 0.86
C GLU A 68 -18.56 -0.53 0.84
N LYS A 69 -18.39 -1.14 -0.34
CA LYS A 69 -18.35 -2.61 -0.52
C LYS A 69 -16.96 -3.12 -0.91
N ASP A 70 -15.95 -2.87 -0.08
CA ASP A 70 -14.56 -3.34 -0.16
C ASP A 70 -14.12 -3.78 -1.59
N PRO A 71 -14.04 -2.84 -2.56
CA PRO A 71 -13.86 -3.19 -3.97
C PRO A 71 -12.38 -3.41 -4.30
N ARG A 72 -11.74 -4.32 -3.55
CA ARG A 72 -10.29 -4.62 -3.56
C ARG A 72 -9.70 -4.70 -4.97
N VAL A 73 -10.41 -5.38 -5.87
CA VAL A 73 -9.93 -5.64 -7.23
C VAL A 73 -9.86 -4.36 -8.06
N SER A 74 -10.89 -3.52 -8.02
CA SER A 74 -10.90 -2.30 -8.81
C SER A 74 -10.00 -1.21 -8.23
N LEU A 75 -9.89 -1.12 -6.90
CA LEU A 75 -8.93 -0.23 -6.23
C LEU A 75 -7.49 -0.62 -6.57
N SER A 76 -7.14 -1.90 -6.45
CA SER A 76 -5.79 -2.35 -6.77
C SER A 76 -5.46 -2.15 -8.25
N ARG A 77 -6.41 -2.38 -9.16
CA ARG A 77 -6.21 -2.08 -10.60
C ARG A 77 -5.94 -0.61 -10.85
N GLU A 78 -6.55 0.29 -10.08
CA GLU A 78 -6.33 1.72 -10.19
C GLU A 78 -4.98 2.14 -9.61
N ALA A 79 -4.62 1.62 -8.44
CA ALA A 79 -3.29 1.79 -7.87
C ALA A 79 -2.18 1.25 -8.77
N PHE A 80 -2.36 0.09 -9.44
CA PHE A 80 -1.40 -0.41 -10.42
C PHE A 80 -1.22 0.53 -11.63
N ARG A 81 -2.28 1.23 -12.06
CA ARG A 81 -2.15 2.24 -13.12
C ARG A 81 -1.34 3.44 -12.63
N ILE A 82 -1.59 3.90 -11.40
CA ILE A 82 -0.81 4.98 -10.78
C ILE A 82 0.67 4.57 -10.68
N MET A 83 0.97 3.38 -10.16
CA MET A 83 2.33 2.84 -10.11
C MET A 83 2.99 2.82 -11.51
N ALA A 84 2.30 2.30 -12.52
CA ALA A 84 2.82 2.22 -13.88
C ALA A 84 3.07 3.60 -14.51
N ASP A 85 2.20 4.58 -14.25
CA ASP A 85 2.34 5.96 -14.72
C ASP A 85 3.58 6.65 -14.14
N TYR A 86 3.98 6.27 -12.92
CA TYR A 86 5.16 6.77 -12.21
C TYR A 86 6.40 5.86 -12.37
N GLY A 87 6.30 4.80 -13.18
CA GLY A 87 7.41 3.87 -13.41
C GLY A 87 7.75 2.96 -12.22
N ILE A 88 6.89 2.91 -11.21
CA ILE A 88 7.11 2.18 -9.96
C ILE A 88 6.73 0.71 -10.15
N ARG A 89 7.64 -0.18 -9.73
CA ARG A 89 7.49 -1.63 -9.88
C ARG A 89 7.02 -2.29 -8.61
N ASP A 90 7.55 -1.89 -7.46
CA ASP A 90 7.25 -2.48 -6.17
C ASP A 90 6.75 -1.41 -5.20
N SER A 91 5.68 -1.72 -4.47
CA SER A 91 5.08 -0.77 -3.56
C SER A 91 4.41 -1.43 -2.37
N LEU A 92 4.43 -0.71 -1.24
CA LEU A 92 3.54 -0.92 -0.12
C LEU A 92 2.44 0.13 -0.17
N ALA A 93 1.19 -0.30 -0.22
CA ALA A 93 0.03 0.56 -0.40
C ALA A 93 -0.93 0.46 0.78
N ILE A 94 -1.23 1.61 1.39
CA ILE A 94 -2.30 1.79 2.36
C ILE A 94 -3.57 2.20 1.60
N PHE A 95 -4.65 1.43 1.73
CA PHE A 95 -5.97 1.81 1.25
C PHE A 95 -6.87 2.13 2.44
N LYS A 96 -7.25 3.39 2.58
CA LYS A 96 -8.20 3.85 3.61
C LYS A 96 -9.50 4.32 2.98
N SER A 97 -10.60 4.16 3.71
CA SER A 97 -11.89 4.67 3.27
C SER A 97 -12.35 5.87 4.09
N SER A 98 -13.00 6.84 3.44
CA SER A 98 -13.74 7.90 4.15
C SER A 98 -14.92 7.37 4.97
N ASN A 99 -15.38 6.15 4.67
CA ASN A 99 -16.60 5.56 5.21
C ASN A 99 -16.32 4.43 6.22
N SER A 100 -15.05 4.17 6.55
CA SER A 100 -14.67 3.12 7.50
C SER A 100 -13.34 3.46 8.17
N GLU A 101 -13.24 3.16 9.46
CA GLU A 101 -11.99 3.24 10.21
C GLU A 101 -11.02 2.09 9.89
N ASN A 102 -11.52 1.03 9.25
CA ASN A 102 -10.71 -0.07 8.79
C ASN A 102 -10.00 0.27 7.48
N TYR A 103 -8.82 -0.30 7.31
CA TYR A 103 -7.95 -0.03 6.17
C TYR A 103 -7.23 -1.30 5.72
N ARG A 104 -6.57 -1.21 4.57
CA ARG A 104 -5.75 -2.30 4.05
C ARG A 104 -4.32 -1.87 3.91
N PHE A 105 -3.41 -2.75 4.28
CA PHE A 105 -1.99 -2.62 3.98
C PHE A 105 -1.59 -3.74 3.03
N SER A 106 -1.13 -3.38 1.82
CA SER A 106 -0.92 -4.34 0.75
C SER A 106 0.43 -4.17 0.08
N TYR A 107 1.10 -5.28 -0.24
CA TYR A 107 2.24 -5.26 -1.15
C TYR A 107 1.77 -5.45 -2.60
N MET A 108 2.25 -4.59 -3.49
CA MET A 108 1.87 -4.52 -4.89
C MET A 108 3.12 -4.57 -5.76
N SER A 109 3.14 -5.45 -6.76
CA SER A 109 4.28 -5.55 -7.69
C SER A 109 3.85 -5.63 -9.16
N ILE A 110 4.67 -5.06 -10.04
CA ILE A 110 4.51 -5.05 -11.50
C ILE A 110 5.73 -5.71 -12.14
N GLU A 111 5.58 -6.94 -12.61
CA GLU A 111 6.59 -7.65 -13.38
C GLU A 111 6.45 -7.35 -14.89
N LEU A 112 7.57 -7.16 -15.59
CA LEU A 112 7.57 -7.16 -17.05
C LEU A 112 7.72 -8.59 -17.57
N THR A 113 6.74 -9.07 -18.32
CA THR A 113 6.79 -10.38 -18.96
C THR A 113 6.79 -10.23 -20.48
N LYS A 114 7.44 -11.18 -21.16
CA LYS A 114 7.40 -11.29 -22.62
C LYS A 114 6.42 -12.38 -23.00
N GLU A 115 5.29 -11.98 -23.58
CA GLU A 115 4.30 -12.91 -24.12
C GLU A 115 4.17 -12.69 -25.63
N ASN A 116 4.41 -13.74 -26.42
CA ASN A 116 4.30 -13.73 -27.88
C ASN A 116 5.08 -12.58 -28.53
N GLY A 117 6.30 -12.32 -28.05
CA GLY A 117 7.16 -11.25 -28.57
C GLY A 117 6.80 -9.83 -28.11
N LYS A 118 5.69 -9.64 -27.37
CA LYS A 118 5.28 -8.35 -26.81
C LYS A 118 5.60 -8.27 -25.32
N ILE A 119 6.11 -7.12 -24.88
CA ILE A 119 6.29 -6.82 -23.46
C ILE A 119 4.91 -6.49 -22.86
N LYS A 120 4.57 -7.12 -21.74
CA LYS A 120 3.34 -6.88 -20.98
C LYS A 120 3.66 -6.69 -19.50
N ASN A 121 2.79 -5.94 -18.82
CA ASN A 121 2.80 -5.84 -17.37
C ASN A 121 2.00 -7.01 -16.76
N LYS A 122 2.61 -7.72 -15.81
CA LYS A 122 1.97 -8.72 -14.97
C LYS A 122 1.90 -8.18 -13.55
N TYR A 123 0.68 -8.02 -13.05
CA TYR A 123 0.40 -7.45 -11.73
C TYR A 123 0.33 -8.54 -10.65
N SER A 124 0.81 -8.24 -9.44
CA SER A 124 0.61 -9.11 -8.29
C SER A 124 -0.88 -9.32 -8.00
N ASN A 125 -1.24 -10.48 -7.45
CA ASN A 125 -2.64 -10.77 -7.18
C ASN A 125 -3.16 -9.86 -6.05
N PRO A 126 -4.16 -9.00 -6.28
CA PRO A 126 -4.71 -8.08 -5.26
C PRO A 126 -5.21 -8.73 -3.98
N LYS A 127 -5.51 -10.04 -4.02
CA LYS A 127 -5.94 -10.81 -2.85
C LYS A 127 -4.77 -11.37 -2.05
N ARG A 128 -3.58 -11.45 -2.64
CA ARG A 128 -2.35 -11.94 -1.99
C ARG A 128 -1.58 -10.74 -1.43
N TYR A 129 -0.93 -10.94 -0.29
CA TYR A 129 -0.13 -9.92 0.40
C TYR A 129 -0.91 -8.65 0.75
N SER A 130 -2.19 -8.78 1.11
CA SER A 130 -3.04 -7.69 1.60
C SER A 130 -3.59 -8.04 2.98
N PHE A 131 -3.21 -7.26 3.99
CA PHE A 131 -3.74 -7.36 5.35
C PHE A 131 -4.90 -6.39 5.55
N TYR A 132 -5.96 -6.88 6.20
CA TYR A 132 -7.05 -6.05 6.69
C TYR A 132 -6.74 -5.64 8.13
N LEU A 133 -6.80 -4.34 8.41
CA LEU A 133 -6.39 -3.71 9.66
C LEU A 133 -7.47 -2.71 10.11
N GLY A 134 -7.42 -2.32 11.38
CA GLY A 134 -8.40 -1.43 12.00
C GLY A 134 -9.23 -2.09 13.10
N PRO A 135 -10.18 -1.34 13.70
CA PRO A 135 -10.96 -1.76 14.87
C PRO A 135 -11.64 -3.12 14.74
N ASP A 136 -12.11 -3.48 13.55
CA ASP A 136 -12.84 -4.72 13.30
C ASP A 136 -11.94 -5.87 12.79
N ALA A 137 -10.63 -5.64 12.70
CA ALA A 137 -9.69 -6.59 12.11
C ALA A 137 -9.21 -7.66 13.10
N LYS A 138 -9.09 -8.90 12.62
CA LYS A 138 -8.38 -9.98 13.33
C LYS A 138 -6.88 -9.82 13.14
N ILE A 139 -6.19 -9.29 14.15
CA ILE A 139 -4.80 -8.84 14.04
C ILE A 139 -3.73 -9.92 14.20
N HIS A 140 -4.06 -11.11 14.71
CA HIS A 140 -3.05 -12.15 15.00
C HIS A 140 -2.16 -12.51 13.78
N THR A 141 -2.77 -12.63 12.61
CA THR A 141 -2.02 -12.92 11.37
C THR A 141 -1.20 -11.71 10.92
N PRO A 142 -1.77 -10.50 10.73
CA PRO A 142 -0.97 -9.30 10.45
C PRO A 142 0.21 -9.11 11.41
N GLU A 143 0.01 -9.21 12.72
CA GLU A 143 1.09 -9.05 13.70
C GLU A 143 2.23 -10.05 13.49
N LYS A 144 1.92 -11.32 13.22
CA LYS A 144 2.93 -12.36 12.99
C LYS A 144 3.80 -12.07 11.76
N PHE A 145 3.23 -11.51 10.71
CA PHE A 145 3.93 -11.23 9.45
C PHE A 145 4.60 -9.85 9.44
N LEU A 146 3.94 -8.83 10.00
CA LEU A 146 4.39 -7.43 9.98
C LEU A 146 5.30 -7.07 11.15
N SER A 147 5.43 -7.92 12.18
CA SER A 147 6.43 -7.73 13.25
C SER A 147 7.85 -8.17 12.87
N LYS A 148 8.03 -8.71 11.66
CA LYS A 148 9.33 -9.09 11.13
C LYS A 148 9.83 -7.98 10.22
N ARG A 149 10.98 -7.43 10.57
CA ARG A 149 11.72 -6.52 9.69
C ARG A 149 12.04 -7.22 8.38
N VAL A 150 11.86 -6.52 7.25
CA VAL A 150 12.18 -7.03 5.92
C VAL A 150 13.68 -6.98 5.63
#